data_AF-A0A2M8X6E1-F1
#
_entry.id   AF-A0A2M8X6E1-F1
#
_cell.length_a   1.000
_cell.length_b   1.000
_cell.length_c   1.000
_cell.angle_alpha   90.00
_cell.angle_beta   90.00
_cell.angle_gamma   90.00
#
_symmetry.space_group_name_H-M   'P 1'
#
loop_
_entity.id
_entity.type
_entity.pdbx_description
1 polymer ?
#
loop_
_entity_poly.entity_id
_entity_poly.type
_entity_poly.pdbx_seq_one_letter_code
_entity_poly.pdbx_strand_id
1 'polypeptide(L)'
;MESQGCILRAHADSRAANYDENPVWHGTGRDASPALVTTAPSPLAMINDTRLLTPHADRVILLTGFDPFGDAPLNPSWLIAQALHGQRVAGHVVVAAQLPTVFGQALQRLAALVHAQQPAMTLCLGLAGGRGALSIERIGININDARIPDNTGAQPIDTPVAPDGPAAYFASLPIKAMLRAVLRAGVPCEVSQTAGTFVCNHVLYGLMHLLAQGAGPVGARGGFVHVPWLTGQGEPHLPLRDMVRGVHAALWAAVLAPQDITLQAGATH
;
A
#
# COMPACT_ATOMS: atom_id res chain seq x y z
N MET A 1 -23.87 -36.32 45.26
CA MET A 1 -24.46 -37.59 44.76
C MET A 1 -24.73 -37.35 43.29
N GLU A 2 -23.72 -37.60 42.46
CA GLU A 2 -23.51 -38.90 41.80
C GLU A 2 -24.49 -39.06 40.62
N SER A 3 -24.14 -39.57 39.46
CA SER A 3 -22.89 -40.01 38.84
C SER A 3 -23.30 -40.55 37.46
N GLN A 4 -22.44 -40.35 36.46
CA GLN A 4 -22.01 -41.31 35.43
C GLN A 4 -23.04 -42.17 34.66
N GLY A 5 -22.74 -42.36 33.36
CA GLY A 5 -23.32 -43.46 32.58
C GLY A 5 -23.01 -43.45 31.09
N CYS A 6 -21.73 -43.59 30.73
CA CYS A 6 -21.30 -44.03 29.40
C CYS A 6 -21.64 -45.53 29.21
N ILE A 7 -21.84 -46.02 27.96
CA ILE A 7 -21.21 -47.24 27.36
C ILE A 7 -22.02 -47.91 26.21
N LEU A 8 -21.31 -48.12 25.07
CA LEU A 8 -21.41 -49.15 23.98
C LEU A 8 -22.62 -49.13 23.01
N ARG A 9 -22.48 -49.41 21.70
CA ARG A 9 -21.71 -50.48 21.02
C ARG A 9 -21.21 -50.11 19.61
N ALA A 10 -20.12 -50.78 19.24
CA ALA A 10 -19.48 -50.85 17.94
C ALA A 10 -20.22 -51.72 16.93
N HIS A 11 -19.93 -51.49 15.63
CA HIS A 11 -19.81 -52.55 14.64
C HIS A 11 -18.61 -52.25 13.74
N ALA A 12 -17.68 -53.20 13.71
CA ALA A 12 -16.57 -53.26 12.79
C ALA A 12 -17.06 -53.78 11.43
N ASP A 13 -16.45 -53.33 10.34
CA ASP A 13 -16.05 -54.31 9.33
C ASP A 13 -14.78 -53.92 8.57
N SER A 14 -14.10 -54.97 8.18
CA SER A 14 -12.70 -55.09 7.79
C SER A 14 -12.51 -55.03 6.27
N ARG A 15 -11.35 -54.55 5.82
CA ARG A 15 -10.43 -55.29 4.91
C ARG A 15 -9.24 -54.43 4.49
N ALA A 16 -8.06 -55.03 4.67
CA ALA A 16 -6.74 -54.55 4.27
C ALA A 16 -6.27 -55.28 3.00
N ALA A 17 -5.06 -54.91 2.56
CA ALA A 17 -4.18 -55.52 1.55
C ALA A 17 -4.44 -55.12 0.08
N ASN A 18 -3.45 -54.85 -0.78
CA ASN A 18 -1.99 -54.83 -0.66
C ASN A 18 -1.43 -53.97 -1.80
N TYR A 19 -0.30 -53.30 -1.55
CA TYR A 19 0.65 -52.84 -2.55
C TYR A 19 1.45 -54.05 -3.04
N ASP A 20 1.59 -54.22 -4.36
CA ASP A 20 2.90 -54.48 -4.97
C ASP A 20 2.85 -54.53 -6.51
N GLU A 21 4.02 -54.19 -7.08
CA GLU A 21 4.55 -54.57 -8.39
C GLU A 21 4.45 -53.62 -9.60
N ASN A 22 5.60 -53.61 -10.27
CA ASN A 22 6.19 -52.66 -11.19
C ASN A 22 6.22 -53.30 -12.59
N PRO A 23 5.81 -52.64 -13.69
CA PRO A 23 6.05 -53.19 -15.03
C PRO A 23 7.22 -52.49 -15.72
N VAL A 24 8.22 -53.31 -16.04
CA VAL A 24 9.30 -53.07 -16.98
C VAL A 24 8.74 -52.87 -18.39
N TRP A 25 9.17 -51.82 -19.11
CA TRP A 25 8.89 -51.65 -20.55
C TRP A 25 10.19 -51.61 -21.35
N HIS A 26 10.31 -52.51 -22.33
CA HIS A 26 11.36 -52.50 -23.35
C HIS A 26 10.85 -51.88 -24.66
N GLY A 27 11.55 -50.84 -25.13
CA GLY A 27 11.92 -50.57 -26.52
C GLY A 27 10.86 -50.15 -27.56
N THR A 28 10.99 -48.93 -28.10
CA THR A 28 11.39 -48.61 -29.51
C THR A 28 10.82 -47.24 -29.93
N GLY A 29 11.58 -46.47 -30.71
CA GLY A 29 11.07 -45.30 -31.44
C GLY A 29 11.92 -44.04 -31.27
N ARG A 30 12.72 -43.72 -32.29
CA ARG A 30 13.35 -42.41 -32.49
C ARG A 30 12.28 -41.48 -33.07
N ASP A 31 12.04 -40.34 -32.43
CA ASP A 31 11.46 -39.16 -33.06
C ASP A 31 12.12 -37.91 -32.45
N ALA A 32 13.02 -37.30 -33.21
CA ALA A 32 13.66 -36.04 -32.86
C ALA A 32 12.81 -34.88 -33.43
N SER A 33 12.12 -34.14 -32.56
CA SER A 33 11.57 -32.83 -32.91
C SER A 33 12.69 -31.78 -32.90
N PRO A 34 12.74 -30.85 -33.87
CA PRO A 34 13.78 -29.81 -33.88
C PRO A 34 13.50 -28.79 -32.77
N ALA A 35 14.52 -28.54 -31.95
CA ALA A 35 14.50 -27.48 -30.95
C ALA A 35 14.40 -26.10 -31.63
N LEU A 36 13.39 -25.31 -31.26
CA LEU A 36 13.29 -23.90 -31.61
C LEU A 36 14.45 -23.14 -30.95
N VAL A 37 15.47 -22.82 -31.74
CA VAL A 37 16.53 -21.89 -31.33
C VAL A 37 15.93 -20.49 -31.33
N THR A 38 15.60 -19.98 -30.13
CA THR A 38 15.38 -18.55 -29.93
C THR A 38 16.73 -17.85 -29.98
N THR A 39 17.00 -17.18 -31.10
CA THR A 39 18.20 -16.34 -31.23
C THR A 39 17.95 -15.05 -30.47
N ALA A 40 18.82 -14.75 -29.50
CA ALA A 40 18.84 -13.45 -28.84
C ALA A 40 19.03 -12.35 -29.91
N PRO A 41 18.30 -11.22 -29.82
CA PRO A 41 18.42 -10.14 -30.80
C PRO A 41 19.83 -9.56 -30.79
N SER A 42 20.30 -9.13 -31.97
CA SER A 42 21.68 -8.63 -32.11
C SER A 42 21.90 -7.36 -31.26
N PRO A 43 23.13 -7.11 -30.78
CA PRO A 43 23.46 -5.90 -30.03
C PRO A 43 23.11 -4.60 -30.78
N LEU A 44 23.13 -4.63 -32.11
CA LEU A 44 22.77 -3.49 -32.96
C LEU A 44 21.26 -3.22 -33.01
N ALA A 45 20.41 -4.25 -32.85
CA ALA A 45 18.96 -4.08 -32.75
C ALA A 45 18.55 -3.43 -31.42
N MET A 46 19.33 -3.62 -30.35
CA MET A 46 19.11 -3.00 -29.05
C MET A 46 19.42 -1.49 -29.04
N ILE A 47 20.34 -1.04 -29.89
CA ILE A 47 20.74 0.37 -29.98
C ILE A 47 19.69 1.21 -30.75
N ASN A 48 18.89 0.57 -31.62
CA ASN A 48 17.84 1.20 -32.40
C ASN A 48 16.42 0.98 -31.85
N ASP A 49 16.27 0.43 -30.63
CA ASP A 49 14.95 0.35 -30.01
C ASP A 49 14.53 1.73 -29.51
N THR A 50 13.90 2.49 -30.40
CA THR A 50 13.39 3.84 -30.13
C THR A 50 12.34 3.89 -29.03
N ARG A 51 11.84 2.75 -28.53
CA ARG A 51 11.05 2.67 -27.28
C ARG A 51 11.85 3.04 -26.02
N LEU A 52 13.18 2.89 -26.05
CA LEU A 52 14.09 3.35 -24.99
C LEU A 52 14.38 4.86 -25.09
N LEU A 53 14.04 5.48 -26.22
CA LEU A 53 14.31 6.90 -26.55
C LEU A 53 13.03 7.74 -26.67
N THR A 54 11.84 7.13 -26.57
CA THR A 54 10.60 7.87 -26.35
C THR A 54 10.73 8.62 -25.03
N PRO A 55 10.50 9.94 -24.98
CA PRO A 55 10.31 10.63 -23.72
C PRO A 55 9.17 9.90 -23.03
N HIS A 56 9.45 9.19 -21.94
CA HIS A 56 8.38 8.80 -21.04
C HIS A 56 7.73 10.11 -20.62
N ALA A 57 6.47 10.32 -20.98
CA ALA A 57 5.67 11.35 -20.32
C ALA A 57 5.94 11.19 -18.83
N ASP A 58 6.45 12.25 -18.20
CA ASP A 58 7.01 12.18 -16.84
C ASP A 58 6.02 11.44 -15.94
N ARG A 59 6.41 10.25 -15.47
CA ARG A 59 5.49 9.41 -14.70
C ARG A 59 5.14 10.15 -13.42
N VAL A 60 3.84 10.28 -13.12
CA VAL A 60 3.38 11.08 -11.98
C VAL A 60 3.40 10.25 -10.70
N ILE A 61 3.91 10.85 -9.62
CA ILE A 61 3.61 10.47 -8.24
C ILE A 61 2.56 11.46 -7.73
N LEU A 62 1.36 10.97 -7.43
CA LEU A 62 0.35 11.77 -6.72
C LEU A 62 0.66 11.70 -5.22
N LEU A 63 0.99 12.84 -4.62
CA LEU A 63 1.23 12.98 -3.19
C LEU A 63 0.11 13.80 -2.57
N THR A 64 -0.67 13.23 -1.66
CA THR A 64 -1.78 13.96 -1.04
C THR A 64 -1.52 14.27 0.42
N GLY A 65 -2.14 15.34 0.91
CA GLY A 65 -2.26 15.65 2.32
C GLY A 65 -3.64 16.24 2.60
N PHE A 66 -4.04 16.29 3.86
CA PHE A 66 -5.36 16.78 4.27
C PHE A 66 -5.38 18.27 4.55
N ASP A 67 -6.55 18.88 4.41
CA ASP A 67 -6.84 20.21 4.93
C ASP A 67 -6.73 20.28 6.47
N PRO A 68 -6.72 21.50 7.06
CA PRO A 68 -6.83 21.68 8.51
C PRO A 68 -8.06 20.94 9.08
N PHE A 69 -7.92 20.39 10.28
CA PHE A 69 -8.97 19.62 10.95
C PHE A 69 -9.00 19.91 12.45
N GLY A 70 -10.21 20.00 13.02
CA GLY A 70 -10.42 20.41 14.40
C GLY A 70 -9.86 21.82 14.64
N ASP A 71 -9.22 22.02 15.79
CA ASP A 71 -8.63 23.32 16.17
C ASP A 71 -7.24 23.57 15.58
N ALA A 72 -6.70 22.60 14.82
CA ALA A 72 -5.36 22.73 14.25
C ALA A 72 -5.38 23.64 13.00
N PRO A 73 -4.73 24.81 13.01
CA PRO A 73 -4.77 25.75 11.88
C PRO A 73 -4.00 25.26 10.65
N LEU A 74 -3.11 24.28 10.83
CA LEU A 74 -2.25 23.71 9.81
C LEU A 74 -2.26 22.19 9.93
N ASN A 75 -2.20 21.51 8.79
CA ASN A 75 -2.05 20.06 8.73
C ASN A 75 -0.66 19.70 8.19
N PRO A 76 0.21 19.02 8.97
CA PRO A 76 1.55 18.65 8.52
C PRO A 76 1.56 17.84 7.23
N SER A 77 0.56 16.97 7.03
CA SER A 77 0.47 16.14 5.83
C SER A 77 0.41 16.99 4.55
N TRP A 78 -0.35 18.08 4.57
CA TRP A 78 -0.44 19.01 3.44
C TRP A 78 0.83 19.83 3.26
N LEU A 79 1.44 20.31 4.34
CA LEU A 79 2.70 21.06 4.26
C LEU A 79 3.82 20.21 3.64
N ILE A 80 3.88 18.92 3.98
CA ILE A 80 4.84 17.99 3.39
C ILE A 80 4.55 17.80 1.90
N ALA A 81 3.29 17.58 1.52
CA ALA A 81 2.90 17.42 0.13
C ALA A 81 3.27 18.66 -0.70
N GLN A 82 2.97 19.86 -0.20
CA GLN A 82 3.34 21.13 -0.84
C GLN A 82 4.85 21.28 -1.00
N ALA A 83 5.64 20.97 0.04
CA ALA A 83 7.09 21.09 -0.01
C ALA A 83 7.76 20.19 -1.06
N LEU A 84 7.13 19.05 -1.37
CA LEU A 84 7.62 18.09 -2.36
C LEU A 84 7.02 18.28 -3.76
N HIS A 85 6.05 19.19 -3.92
CA HIS A 85 5.44 19.45 -5.22
C HIS A 85 6.46 19.90 -6.26
N GLY A 86 6.36 19.35 -7.48
CA GLY A 86 7.21 19.68 -8.61
C GLY A 86 8.61 19.05 -8.55
N GLN A 87 8.99 18.41 -7.44
CA GLN A 87 10.25 17.70 -7.34
C GLN A 87 10.27 16.45 -8.21
N ARG A 88 11.48 16.07 -8.66
CA ARG A 88 11.72 14.85 -9.41
C ARG A 88 12.30 13.75 -8.52
N VAL A 89 11.66 12.58 -8.53
CA VAL A 89 12.07 11.39 -7.77
C VAL A 89 12.26 10.24 -8.74
N ALA A 90 13.50 9.79 -8.96
CA ALA A 90 13.82 8.69 -9.88
C ALA A 90 13.06 8.78 -11.23
N GLY A 91 13.11 9.95 -11.88
CA GLY A 91 12.46 10.20 -13.17
C GLY A 91 10.95 10.46 -13.11
N HIS A 92 10.33 10.44 -11.93
CA HIS A 92 8.91 10.76 -11.73
C HIS A 92 8.75 12.20 -11.24
N VAL A 93 7.66 12.88 -11.60
CA VAL A 93 7.32 14.20 -11.07
C VAL A 93 6.29 14.08 -9.94
N VAL A 94 6.50 14.80 -8.85
CA VAL A 94 5.57 14.81 -7.71
C VAL A 94 4.49 15.86 -7.92
N VAL A 95 3.24 15.42 -8.01
CA VAL A 95 2.06 16.29 -8.06
C VAL A 95 1.38 16.25 -6.70
N ALA A 96 1.32 17.42 -6.04
CA ALA A 96 0.70 17.54 -4.73
C ALA A 96 -0.76 17.93 -4.86
N ALA A 97 -1.63 17.32 -4.05
CA ALA A 97 -3.04 17.69 -3.99
C ALA A 97 -3.61 17.60 -2.57
N GLN A 98 -4.47 18.53 -2.22
CA GLN A 98 -5.14 18.54 -0.91
C GLN A 98 -6.43 17.72 -0.99
N LEU A 99 -6.68 16.93 0.06
CA LEU A 99 -7.94 16.23 0.30
C LEU A 99 -8.69 16.92 1.45
N PRO A 100 -10.03 17.02 1.39
CA PRO A 100 -10.82 17.46 2.53
C PRO A 100 -10.83 16.39 3.62
N THR A 101 -10.81 16.78 4.89
CA THR A 101 -11.01 15.89 6.04
C THR A 101 -12.51 15.64 6.23
N VAL A 102 -13.12 15.02 5.20
CA VAL A 102 -14.56 14.79 5.09
C VAL A 102 -14.80 13.42 4.46
N PHE A 103 -15.60 12.58 5.13
CA PHE A 103 -15.97 11.25 4.61
C PHE A 103 -16.69 11.38 3.27
N GLY A 104 -16.43 10.45 2.34
CA GLY A 104 -16.99 10.46 0.99
C GLY A 104 -16.36 11.52 0.08
N GLN A 105 -16.36 12.80 0.47
CA GLN A 105 -15.76 13.88 -0.34
C GLN A 105 -14.26 13.68 -0.56
N ALA A 106 -13.54 13.17 0.45
CA ALA A 106 -12.14 12.80 0.31
C ALA A 106 -11.92 11.77 -0.81
N LEU A 107 -12.80 10.76 -0.90
CA LEU A 107 -12.71 9.73 -1.95
C LEU A 107 -13.15 10.24 -3.32
N GLN A 108 -14.17 11.08 -3.39
CA GLN A 108 -14.57 11.73 -4.64
C GLN A 108 -13.42 12.57 -5.20
N ARG A 109 -12.76 13.36 -4.35
CA ARG A 109 -11.60 14.15 -4.73
C ARG A 109 -10.43 13.26 -5.14
N LEU A 110 -10.12 12.23 -4.36
CA LEU A 110 -9.05 11.29 -4.68
C LEU A 110 -9.29 10.58 -6.02
N ALA A 111 -10.49 10.07 -6.27
CA ALA A 111 -10.84 9.41 -7.52
C ALA A 111 -10.67 10.36 -8.72
N ALA A 112 -11.12 11.61 -8.60
CA ALA A 112 -10.94 12.63 -9.62
C ALA A 112 -9.45 12.92 -9.88
N LEU A 113 -8.61 12.96 -8.84
CA LEU A 113 -7.18 13.16 -8.96
C LEU A 113 -6.48 11.98 -9.64
N VAL A 114 -6.80 10.75 -9.23
CA VAL A 114 -6.25 9.53 -9.85
C VAL A 114 -6.64 9.46 -11.33
N HIS A 115 -7.89 9.79 -11.65
CA HIS A 115 -8.36 9.83 -13.04
C HIS A 115 -7.64 10.90 -13.86
N ALA A 116 -7.54 12.13 -13.34
CA ALA A 116 -6.96 13.25 -14.07
C ALA A 116 -5.44 13.13 -14.25
N GLN A 117 -4.73 12.62 -13.24
CA GLN A 117 -3.26 12.59 -13.22
C GLN A 117 -2.68 11.28 -13.74
N GLN A 118 -3.48 10.21 -13.83
CA GLN A 118 -3.03 8.86 -14.20
C GLN A 118 -1.70 8.48 -13.50
N PRO A 119 -1.61 8.58 -12.17
CA PRO A 119 -0.33 8.44 -11.46
C PRO A 119 0.16 7.00 -11.50
N ALA A 120 1.46 6.81 -11.74
CA ALA A 120 2.10 5.50 -11.56
C ALA A 120 2.17 5.10 -10.08
N MET A 121 2.11 6.08 -9.18
CA MET A 121 2.13 5.90 -7.74
C MET A 121 1.29 6.96 -7.05
N THR A 122 0.48 6.56 -6.07
CA THR A 122 -0.20 7.47 -5.16
C THR A 122 0.26 7.20 -3.73
N LEU A 123 0.76 8.23 -3.05
CA LEU A 123 1.04 8.19 -1.62
C LEU A 123 0.17 9.24 -0.92
N CYS A 124 -0.71 8.80 -0.04
CA CYS A 124 -1.51 9.68 0.79
C CYS A 124 -0.82 9.93 2.13
N LEU A 125 -0.83 11.16 2.61
CA LEU A 125 -0.32 11.53 3.92
C LEU A 125 -1.46 11.94 4.84
N GLY A 126 -1.38 11.58 6.11
CA GLY A 126 -2.33 12.03 7.13
C GLY A 126 -1.66 12.27 8.47
N LEU A 127 -2.21 13.17 9.27
CA LEU A 127 -1.72 13.42 10.63
C LEU A 127 -2.20 12.29 11.57
N ALA A 128 -1.29 11.71 12.34
CA ALA A 128 -1.61 10.85 13.49
C ALA A 128 -1.03 11.47 14.77
N GLY A 129 -1.80 12.37 15.37
CA GLY A 129 -1.46 12.95 16.66
C GLY A 129 -1.24 11.87 17.72
N GLY A 130 -0.11 11.93 18.43
CA GLY A 130 0.28 10.92 19.42
C GLY A 130 1.37 9.94 18.95
N ARG A 131 1.65 9.86 17.64
CA ARG A 131 2.78 9.06 17.12
C ARG A 131 4.05 9.90 17.05
N GLY A 132 5.18 9.33 17.48
CA GLY A 132 6.50 10.01 17.50
C GLY A 132 7.36 9.76 16.27
N ALA A 133 6.85 9.03 15.29
CA ALA A 133 7.57 8.61 14.09
C ALA A 133 6.66 8.71 12.86
N LEU A 134 7.27 8.75 11.67
CA LEU A 134 6.52 8.47 10.44
C LEU A 134 6.03 7.02 10.47
N SER A 135 4.76 6.79 10.21
CA SER A 135 4.20 5.42 10.22
C SER A 135 3.71 5.05 8.83
N ILE A 136 4.37 4.09 8.21
CA ILE A 136 3.99 3.57 6.89
C ILE A 136 2.89 2.55 7.10
N GLU A 137 1.71 2.80 6.57
CA GLU A 137 0.54 1.96 6.81
C GLU A 137 0.58 0.71 5.94
N ARG A 138 0.46 -0.45 6.59
CA ARG A 138 0.41 -1.74 5.91
C ARG A 138 -0.94 -1.99 5.24
N ILE A 139 -2.04 -1.54 5.86
CA ILE A 139 -3.38 -2.03 5.56
C ILE A 139 -4.44 -0.96 5.79
N GLY A 140 -5.41 -0.86 4.88
CA GLY A 140 -6.67 -0.16 5.07
C GLY A 140 -7.80 -1.16 5.27
N ILE A 141 -8.72 -0.89 6.19
CA ILE A 141 -9.83 -1.78 6.55
C ILE A 141 -11.17 -1.15 6.15
N ASN A 142 -12.15 -1.99 5.80
CA ASN A 142 -13.45 -1.58 5.25
C ASN A 142 -14.42 -1.10 6.34
N ILE A 143 -14.03 -0.11 7.14
CA ILE A 143 -14.86 0.44 8.19
C ILE A 143 -14.62 1.94 8.37
N ASN A 144 -15.71 2.68 8.54
CA ASN A 144 -15.73 4.00 9.11
C ASN A 144 -16.37 3.88 10.49
N ASP A 145 -15.57 4.17 11.52
CA ASP A 145 -16.01 4.23 12.91
C ASP A 145 -15.39 5.47 13.55
N ALA A 146 -16.14 6.56 13.51
CA ALA A 146 -15.68 7.90 13.82
C ALA A 146 -15.99 8.29 15.27
N ARG A 147 -14.95 8.35 16.11
CA ARG A 147 -15.07 8.84 17.50
C ARG A 147 -15.43 10.33 17.61
N ILE A 148 -15.11 11.12 16.59
CA ILE A 148 -15.36 12.57 16.48
C ILE A 148 -15.91 12.88 15.09
N PRO A 149 -16.67 13.98 14.89
CA PRO A 149 -17.17 14.36 13.57
C PRO A 149 -16.04 14.83 12.64
N ASP A 150 -16.28 14.70 11.34
CA ASP A 150 -15.45 15.30 10.29
C ASP A 150 -15.70 16.82 10.12
N ASN A 151 -15.02 17.48 9.18
CA ASN A 151 -15.13 18.93 8.96
C ASN A 151 -16.55 19.40 8.54
N THR A 152 -17.45 18.48 8.17
CA THR A 152 -18.85 18.76 7.82
C THR A 152 -19.84 18.24 8.85
N GLY A 153 -19.36 17.71 9.98
CA GLY A 153 -20.19 17.19 11.06
C GLY A 153 -20.57 15.71 10.91
N ALA A 154 -20.09 15.00 9.88
CA ALA A 154 -20.43 13.59 9.70
C ALA A 154 -19.63 12.72 10.69
N GLN A 155 -20.31 11.80 11.35
CA GLN A 155 -19.73 10.90 12.35
C GLN A 155 -20.26 9.47 12.17
N PRO A 156 -19.85 8.77 11.08
CA PRO A 156 -20.31 7.40 10.82
C PRO A 156 -19.86 6.42 11.91
N ILE A 157 -20.70 5.44 12.21
CA ILE A 157 -20.43 4.38 13.19
C ILE A 157 -20.68 3.04 12.50
N ASP A 158 -19.67 2.18 12.49
CA ASP A 158 -19.70 0.81 11.92
C ASP A 158 -20.25 0.73 10.48
N THR A 159 -19.96 1.74 9.65
CA THR A 159 -20.36 1.73 8.23
C THR A 159 -19.21 1.25 7.36
N PRO A 160 -19.45 0.50 6.27
CA PRO A 160 -18.39 0.15 5.34
C PRO A 160 -17.88 1.39 4.58
N VAL A 161 -16.60 1.37 4.20
CA VAL A 161 -16.04 2.34 3.23
C VAL A 161 -16.59 2.06 1.83
N ALA A 162 -16.61 0.78 1.42
CA ALA A 162 -17.25 0.30 0.20
C ALA A 162 -18.12 -0.92 0.54
N PRO A 163 -19.46 -0.86 0.42
CA PRO A 163 -20.36 -1.94 0.81
C PRO A 163 -20.03 -3.31 0.19
N ASP A 164 -19.63 -3.33 -1.09
CA ASP A 164 -19.31 -4.55 -1.83
C ASP A 164 -17.80 -4.87 -1.84
N GLY A 165 -17.00 -4.11 -1.09
CA GLY A 165 -15.56 -4.28 -1.01
C GLY A 165 -15.13 -5.37 -0.03
N PRO A 166 -13.92 -5.96 -0.18
CA PRO A 166 -13.39 -6.92 0.77
C PRO A 166 -13.16 -6.26 2.14
N ALA A 167 -12.97 -7.07 3.18
CA ALA A 167 -12.76 -6.58 4.54
C ALA A 167 -11.55 -5.63 4.68
N ALA A 168 -10.51 -5.83 3.87
CA ALA A 168 -9.31 -5.00 3.91
C ALA A 168 -8.52 -5.06 2.60
N TYR A 169 -7.63 -4.08 2.43
CA TYR A 169 -6.61 -4.06 1.39
C TYR A 169 -5.24 -3.75 1.99
N PHE A 170 -4.23 -4.55 1.60
CA PHE A 170 -2.84 -4.17 1.84
C PHE A 170 -2.43 -3.02 0.92
N ALA A 171 -1.59 -2.12 1.41
CA ALA A 171 -0.89 -1.16 0.56
C ALA A 171 -0.01 -1.91 -0.47
N SER A 172 0.08 -1.38 -1.69
CA SER A 172 0.89 -1.98 -2.77
C SER A 172 2.27 -1.34 -2.94
N LEU A 173 2.63 -0.40 -2.06
CA LEU A 173 3.98 0.16 -1.97
C LEU A 173 4.95 -0.80 -1.22
N PRO A 174 6.26 -0.75 -1.50
CA PRO A 174 7.26 -1.57 -0.81
C PRO A 174 7.57 -0.98 0.58
N ILE A 175 6.64 -1.16 1.52
CA ILE A 175 6.65 -0.46 2.81
C ILE A 175 7.90 -0.72 3.64
N LYS A 176 8.54 -1.89 3.54
CA LYS A 176 9.78 -2.19 4.26
C LYS A 176 11.00 -1.56 3.59
N ALA A 177 11.01 -1.48 2.26
CA ALA A 177 12.04 -0.74 1.54
C ALA A 177 11.97 0.75 1.87
N MET A 178 10.76 1.30 1.91
CA MET A 178 10.48 2.66 2.37
C MET A 178 10.96 2.86 3.81
N LEU A 179 10.56 2.00 4.76
CA LEU A 179 11.00 2.05 6.17
C LEU A 179 12.52 2.15 6.27
N ARG A 180 13.25 1.23 5.60
CA ARG A 180 14.71 1.21 5.61
C ARG A 180 15.32 2.51 5.08
N ALA A 181 14.72 3.10 4.04
CA ALA A 181 15.21 4.36 3.47
C ALA A 181 14.98 5.54 4.40
N VAL A 182 13.80 5.63 5.04
CA VAL A 182 13.51 6.70 6.01
C VAL A 182 14.45 6.62 7.21
N LEU A 183 14.66 5.43 7.77
CA LEU A 183 15.59 5.22 8.89
C LEU A 183 17.02 5.60 8.51
N ARG A 184 17.48 5.25 7.29
CA ARG A 184 18.81 5.66 6.78
C ARG A 184 18.94 7.16 6.57
N ALA A 185 17.83 7.86 6.34
CA ALA A 185 17.79 9.32 6.28
C ALA A 185 17.79 9.98 7.68
N GLY A 186 17.91 9.20 8.76
CA GLY A 186 17.96 9.69 10.13
C GLY A 186 16.63 10.22 10.64
N VAL A 187 15.51 9.67 10.15
CA VAL A 187 14.16 10.06 10.57
C VAL A 187 13.47 8.87 11.23
N PRO A 188 12.89 9.02 12.44
CA PRO A 188 12.14 7.95 13.09
C PRO A 188 10.99 7.46 12.21
N CYS A 189 10.91 6.16 12.02
CA CYS A 189 9.91 5.54 11.16
C CYS A 189 9.56 4.12 11.61
N GLU A 190 8.32 3.73 11.40
CA GLU A 190 7.80 2.39 11.68
C GLU A 190 6.86 1.92 10.56
N VAL A 191 6.57 0.61 10.53
CA VAL A 191 5.41 0.10 9.80
C VAL A 191 4.25 -0.05 10.77
N SER A 192 3.16 0.65 10.49
CA SER A 192 1.91 0.56 11.26
C SER A 192 0.99 -0.50 10.70
N GLN A 193 0.31 -1.19 11.61
CA GLN A 193 -0.66 -2.24 11.27
C GLN A 193 -2.12 -1.74 11.28
N THR A 194 -2.33 -0.45 11.58
CA THR A 194 -3.66 0.18 11.55
C THR A 194 -3.56 1.66 11.20
N ALA A 195 -4.33 2.07 10.18
CA ALA A 195 -4.53 3.46 9.83
C ALA A 195 -5.63 4.14 10.68
N GLY A 196 -6.14 3.47 11.72
CA GLY A 196 -7.34 3.86 12.48
C GLY A 196 -8.62 3.53 11.73
N THR A 197 -9.70 4.23 12.07
CA THR A 197 -11.06 4.02 11.51
C THR A 197 -11.73 5.33 11.06
N PHE A 198 -10.95 6.41 11.00
CA PHE A 198 -11.40 7.74 10.58
C PHE A 198 -11.07 8.00 9.10
N VAL A 199 -11.11 9.27 8.67
CA VAL A 199 -10.93 9.68 7.26
C VAL A 199 -9.59 9.20 6.66
N CYS A 200 -8.53 9.05 7.45
CA CYS A 200 -7.25 8.49 6.95
C CYS A 200 -7.40 7.04 6.47
N ASN A 201 -8.01 6.17 7.28
CA ASN A 201 -8.31 4.78 6.89
C ASN A 201 -9.28 4.74 5.72
N HIS A 202 -10.33 5.57 5.75
CA HIS A 202 -11.29 5.72 4.65
C HIS A 202 -10.57 5.99 3.31
N VAL A 203 -9.58 6.91 3.31
CA VAL A 203 -8.77 7.24 2.14
C VAL A 203 -7.80 6.14 1.73
N LEU A 204 -7.10 5.49 2.68
CA LEU A 204 -6.22 4.36 2.35
C LEU A 204 -7.02 3.21 1.73
N TYR A 205 -8.12 2.80 2.39
CA TYR A 205 -8.98 1.74 1.86
C TYR A 205 -9.53 2.11 0.49
N GLY A 206 -10.10 3.31 0.35
CA GLY A 206 -10.69 3.76 -0.91
C GLY A 206 -9.68 3.88 -2.05
N LEU A 207 -8.44 4.34 -1.78
CA LEU A 207 -7.36 4.32 -2.76
C LEU A 207 -7.11 2.90 -3.27
N MET A 208 -6.93 1.95 -2.35
CA MET A 208 -6.63 0.57 -2.74
C MET A 208 -7.79 -0.09 -3.47
N HIS A 209 -9.03 0.21 -3.07
CA HIS A 209 -10.23 -0.26 -3.74
C HIS A 209 -10.33 0.27 -5.17
N LEU A 210 -10.09 1.56 -5.39
CA LEU A 210 -10.04 2.17 -6.72
C LEU A 210 -8.98 1.49 -7.61
N LEU A 211 -7.77 1.29 -7.08
CA LEU A 211 -6.68 0.62 -7.82
C LEU A 211 -7.03 -0.84 -8.14
N ALA A 212 -7.66 -1.57 -7.21
CA ALA A 212 -8.09 -2.94 -7.43
C ALA A 212 -9.18 -3.05 -8.51
N GLN A 213 -9.97 -1.99 -8.73
CA GLN A 213 -10.94 -1.87 -9.81
C GLN A 213 -10.33 -1.40 -11.14
N GLY A 214 -9.01 -1.22 -11.21
CA GLY A 214 -8.30 -0.80 -12.42
C GLY A 214 -8.25 0.70 -12.65
N ALA A 215 -8.49 1.53 -11.61
CA ALA A 215 -8.26 2.96 -11.73
C ALA A 215 -6.76 3.26 -11.88
N GLY A 216 -6.42 4.13 -12.84
CA GLY A 216 -5.04 4.53 -13.14
C GLY A 216 -4.34 3.61 -14.14
N PRO A 217 -3.06 3.88 -14.45
CA PRO A 217 -2.29 3.09 -15.40
C PRO A 217 -2.02 1.67 -14.89
N VAL A 218 -1.77 0.74 -15.80
CA VAL A 218 -1.41 -0.65 -15.47
C VAL A 218 -0.21 -0.68 -14.52
N GLY A 219 -0.37 -1.38 -13.39
CA GLY A 219 0.66 -1.48 -12.36
C GLY A 219 0.76 -0.24 -11.45
N ALA A 220 -0.24 0.64 -11.43
CA ALA A 220 -0.31 1.73 -10.45
C ALA A 220 -0.28 1.18 -9.02
N ARG A 221 0.49 1.85 -8.16
CA ARG A 221 0.68 1.45 -6.75
C ARG A 221 0.18 2.53 -5.79
N GLY A 222 -0.28 2.12 -4.62
CA GLY A 222 -0.94 2.98 -3.65
C GLY A 222 -0.53 2.66 -2.22
N GLY A 223 -0.50 3.67 -1.36
CA GLY A 223 -0.28 3.49 0.07
C GLY A 223 -0.51 4.77 0.86
N PHE A 224 -0.25 4.70 2.16
CA PHE A 224 -0.50 5.78 3.10
C PHE A 224 0.64 5.88 4.12
N VAL A 225 0.98 7.10 4.52
CA VAL A 225 1.91 7.37 5.62
C VAL A 225 1.26 8.35 6.59
N HIS A 226 1.16 7.93 7.85
CA HIS A 226 0.85 8.84 8.92
C HIS A 226 2.09 9.61 9.36
N VAL A 227 1.89 10.88 9.70
CA VAL A 227 2.94 11.79 10.16
C VAL A 227 2.62 12.31 11.56
N PRO A 228 3.63 12.54 12.42
CA PRO A 228 3.45 13.15 13.74
C PRO A 228 2.93 14.59 13.71
N TRP A 229 2.71 15.14 14.89
CA TRP A 229 2.54 16.58 15.09
C TRP A 229 3.74 17.37 14.55
N LEU A 230 3.48 18.61 14.12
CA LEU A 230 4.54 19.62 13.97
C LEU A 230 5.03 20.07 15.34
N THR A 231 6.28 20.54 15.38
CA THR A 231 6.80 21.29 16.53
C THR A 231 5.82 22.41 16.91
N GLY A 232 5.35 22.40 18.16
CA GLY A 232 4.41 23.38 18.71
C GLY A 232 2.92 23.05 18.55
N GLN A 233 2.54 21.95 17.88
CA GLN A 233 1.14 21.52 17.78
C GLN A 233 0.73 20.44 18.81
N GLY A 234 1.70 19.73 19.38
CA GLY A 234 1.46 18.66 20.35
C GLY A 234 2.72 17.84 20.59
N GLU A 235 2.61 16.83 21.46
CA GLU A 235 3.67 15.86 21.73
C GLU A 235 3.16 14.42 21.58
N PRO A 236 3.99 13.46 21.13
CA PRO A 236 5.29 13.68 20.50
C PRO A 236 5.17 14.38 19.13
N HIS A 237 6.26 15.00 18.67
CA HIS A 237 6.30 15.72 17.39
C HIS A 237 7.60 15.49 16.60
N LEU A 238 7.60 15.90 15.33
CA LEU A 238 8.80 16.00 14.50
C LEU A 238 8.88 17.35 13.78
N PRO A 239 10.09 17.90 13.56
CA PRO A 239 10.26 19.07 12.71
C PRO A 239 9.78 18.79 11.27
N LEU A 240 9.10 19.76 10.65
CA LEU A 240 8.62 19.63 9.27
C LEU A 240 9.73 19.21 8.30
N ARG A 241 10.92 19.79 8.46
CA ARG A 241 12.10 19.47 7.63
C ARG A 241 12.46 17.98 7.69
N ASP A 242 12.34 17.35 8.86
CA ASP A 242 12.66 15.93 9.04
C ASP A 242 11.57 15.05 8.42
N MET A 243 10.30 15.42 8.60
CA MET A 243 9.19 14.71 7.95
C MET A 243 9.28 14.79 6.42
N VAL A 244 9.58 15.97 5.85
CA VAL A 244 9.81 16.14 4.41
C VAL A 244 10.98 15.28 3.93
N ARG A 245 12.11 15.28 4.66
CA ARG A 245 13.27 14.43 4.34
C ARG A 245 12.89 12.94 4.35
N GLY A 246 12.14 12.50 5.35
CA GLY A 246 11.68 11.12 5.49
C GLY A 246 10.75 10.71 4.36
N VAL A 247 9.71 11.49 4.07
CA VAL A 247 8.78 11.20 2.96
C VAL A 247 9.49 11.22 1.61
N HIS A 248 10.42 12.15 1.38
CA HIS A 248 11.23 12.16 0.16
C HIS A 248 12.05 10.86 0.02
N ALA A 249 12.71 10.40 1.08
CA ALA A 249 13.46 9.13 1.07
C ALA A 249 12.54 7.92 0.82
N ALA A 250 11.33 7.93 1.40
CA ALA A 250 10.32 6.90 1.17
C ALA A 250 9.89 6.85 -0.30
N LEU A 251 9.64 8.00 -0.94
CA LEU A 251 9.27 8.08 -2.36
C LEU A 251 10.37 7.51 -3.26
N TRP A 252 11.64 7.85 -3.01
CA TRP A 252 12.77 7.28 -3.75
C TRP A 252 12.80 5.76 -3.65
N ALA A 253 12.66 5.21 -2.44
CA ALA A 253 12.63 3.77 -2.23
C ALA A 253 11.42 3.11 -2.90
N ALA A 254 10.24 3.73 -2.83
CA ALA A 254 9.03 3.22 -3.45
C ALA A 254 9.15 3.12 -4.97
N VAL A 255 9.76 4.12 -5.61
CA VAL A 255 9.99 4.10 -7.06
C VAL A 255 11.03 3.04 -7.44
N LEU A 256 12.17 2.99 -6.73
CA LEU A 256 13.29 2.11 -7.08
C LEU A 256 13.06 0.64 -6.73
N ALA A 257 12.16 0.33 -5.79
CA ALA A 257 11.82 -1.04 -5.40
C ALA A 257 10.48 -1.46 -6.01
N PRO A 258 10.48 -2.26 -7.10
CA PRO A 258 9.24 -2.80 -7.67
C PRO A 258 8.59 -3.86 -6.75
N GLN A 259 9.40 -4.55 -5.95
CA GLN A 259 8.96 -5.52 -4.95
C GLN A 259 9.50 -5.12 -3.58
N ASP A 260 8.77 -5.46 -2.51
CA ASP A 260 9.22 -5.16 -1.15
C ASP A 260 10.38 -6.05 -0.71
N ILE A 261 11.16 -5.58 0.24
CA ILE A 261 12.28 -6.32 0.82
C ILE A 261 11.83 -7.16 2.03
N THR A 262 12.56 -8.24 2.31
CA THR A 262 12.40 -8.98 3.56
C THR A 262 13.11 -8.25 4.69
N LEU A 263 12.33 -7.68 5.62
CA LEU A 263 12.78 -7.01 6.84
C LEU A 263 11.77 -7.27 7.96
N GLN A 264 12.21 -7.38 9.21
CA GLN A 264 11.31 -7.48 10.35
C GLN A 264 10.69 -6.10 10.64
N ALA A 265 9.36 -6.01 10.53
CA ALA A 265 8.57 -4.80 10.78
C ALA A 265 7.13 -5.17 11.17
N GLY A 266 7.00 -6.23 11.98
CA GLY A 266 5.75 -6.64 12.61
C GLY A 266 5.62 -6.03 14.01
N ALA A 267 4.42 -6.09 14.59
CA ALA A 267 4.13 -5.66 15.95
C ALA A 267 3.44 -6.81 16.70
N THR A 268 3.66 -6.92 18.01
CA THR A 268 2.98 -7.92 18.85
C THR A 268 1.65 -7.40 19.42
N HIS A 269 1.48 -6.07 19.48
CA HIS A 269 0.31 -5.34 19.97
C HIS A 269 0.12 -4.07 19.16
#